data_AF-A3IW13-F1
#
_entry.id   AF-A3IW13-F1
#
_cell.length_a   1.000
_cell.length_b   1.000
_cell.length_c   1.000
_cell.angle_alpha   90.00
_cell.angle_beta   90.00
_cell.angle_gamma   90.00
#
_symmetry.space_group_name_H-M   'P 1'
#
loop_
_entity.id
_entity.type
_entity.pdbx_description
1 polymer ?
#
loop_
_entity_poly.entity_id
_entity_poly.type
_entity_poly.pdbx_seq_one_letter_code
_entity_poly.pdbx_strand_id
1 'polypeptide(L)'
;MQQEQWIKWKPIERIPDTLYLEELKDARDGLTIVMTREDNILPSLIINFDTIISYRNTDESYLLKTLNERENFSKWPLFKIKNSQYLVWFHEQTYDIYKNQLPEIIHYAFITPNDVIDVLGDQTPILRWE
;
A
#
# COMPACT_ATOMS: atom_id res chain seq x y z
N MET A 1 -14.57 -3.18 -17.05
CA MET A 1 -13.98 -3.29 -15.69
C MET A 1 -14.38 -2.05 -14.91
N GLN A 2 -14.74 -2.19 -13.63
CA GLN A 2 -15.02 -1.01 -12.80
C GLN A 2 -13.72 -0.27 -12.51
N GLN A 3 -13.77 1.06 -12.39
CA GLN A 3 -12.61 1.88 -12.04
C GLN A 3 -12.16 1.58 -10.60
N GLU A 4 -10.85 1.55 -10.37
CA GLU A 4 -10.29 1.42 -9.01
C GLU A 4 -10.69 2.61 -8.15
N GLN A 5 -11.06 2.34 -6.89
CA GLN A 5 -11.40 3.38 -5.93
C GLN A 5 -10.33 3.45 -4.85
N TRP A 6 -9.65 4.58 -4.78
CA TRP A 6 -8.55 4.85 -3.86
C TRP A 6 -9.10 5.47 -2.56
N ILE A 7 -9.36 4.63 -1.56
CA ILE A 7 -9.95 5.07 -0.29
C ILE A 7 -8.83 5.46 0.67
N LYS A 8 -8.79 6.73 1.09
CA LYS A 8 -7.84 7.19 2.11
C LYS A 8 -7.95 6.32 3.35
N TRP A 9 -6.83 5.74 3.74
CA TRP A 9 -6.74 4.94 4.94
C TRP A 9 -6.04 5.72 6.05
N LYS A 10 -6.72 5.91 7.17
CA LYS A 10 -6.25 6.68 8.34
C LYS A 10 -6.20 5.77 9.58
N PRO A 11 -5.28 4.81 9.65
CA PRO A 11 -5.23 3.85 10.78
C PRO A 11 -4.69 4.46 12.08
N ILE A 12 -3.93 5.55 11.99
CA ILE A 12 -3.34 6.25 13.13
C ILE A 12 -3.47 7.77 12.94
N GLU A 13 -3.30 8.52 14.03
CA GLU A 13 -3.34 9.98 13.98
C GLU A 13 -2.06 10.59 13.40
N ARG A 14 -2.17 11.84 12.94
CA ARG A 14 -1.04 12.72 12.56
C ARG A 14 -0.15 12.20 11.42
N ILE A 15 -0.67 11.36 10.54
CA ILE A 15 0.00 10.98 9.28
C ILE A 15 0.14 12.24 8.40
N PRO A 16 1.37 12.61 8.00
CA PRO A 16 1.61 13.69 7.07
C PRO A 16 1.02 13.39 5.69
N ASP A 17 0.75 14.46 4.95
CA ASP A 17 0.29 14.38 3.57
C ASP A 17 1.36 13.80 2.60
N THR A 18 2.64 13.81 2.99
CA THR A 18 3.74 13.27 2.20
C THR A 18 4.74 12.56 3.12
N LEU A 19 5.11 11.35 2.73
CA LEU A 19 6.13 10.53 3.37
C LEU A 19 7.03 9.93 2.28
N TYR A 20 8.29 9.70 2.61
CA TYR A 20 9.32 9.13 1.75
C TYR A 20 9.60 7.71 2.21
N LEU A 21 9.88 6.81 1.26
CA LEU A 21 10.33 5.47 1.59
C LEU A 21 11.76 5.52 2.13
N GLU A 22 11.97 5.03 3.34
CA GLU A 22 13.28 4.91 3.97
C GLU A 22 13.81 3.48 3.85
N GLU A 23 12.97 2.49 4.18
CA GLU A 23 13.31 1.07 4.09
C GLU A 23 12.12 0.26 3.63
N LEU A 24 12.38 -0.70 2.73
CA LEU A 24 11.46 -1.76 2.35
C LEU A 24 12.17 -3.09 2.57
N LYS A 25 11.72 -3.85 3.57
CA LYS A 25 12.36 -5.10 3.98
C LYS A 25 11.35 -6.24 3.93
N ASP A 26 11.61 -7.19 3.03
CA ASP A 26 10.93 -8.48 2.99
C ASP A 26 11.84 -9.53 3.64
N ALA A 27 11.42 -10.05 4.78
CA ALA A 27 12.21 -10.96 5.59
C ALA A 27 11.33 -12.03 6.24
N ARG A 28 11.94 -12.87 7.08
CA ARG A 28 11.25 -14.01 7.72
C ARG A 28 10.07 -13.56 8.60
N ASP A 29 10.14 -12.37 9.18
CA ASP A 29 9.12 -11.74 10.01
C ASP A 29 8.05 -10.98 9.21
N GLY A 30 8.09 -11.08 7.88
CA GLY A 30 7.12 -10.50 6.97
C GLY A 30 7.65 -9.27 6.25
N LEU A 31 6.74 -8.36 5.87
CA LEU A 31 7.06 -7.15 5.12
C LEU A 31 7.03 -5.93 6.04
N THR A 32 8.16 -5.26 6.15
CA THR A 32 8.30 -3.98 6.84
C THR A 32 8.47 -2.84 5.83
N ILE A 33 7.65 -1.81 5.97
CA ILE A 33 7.76 -0.55 5.23
C ILE A 33 8.04 0.55 6.25
N VAL A 34 9.19 1.18 6.14
CA VAL A 34 9.57 2.34 6.95
C VAL A 34 9.45 3.57 6.09
N MET A 35 8.62 4.52 6.52
CA MET A 35 8.43 5.79 5.83
C MET A 35 8.69 6.97 6.74
N THR A 36 9.35 7.98 6.20
CA THR A 36 9.84 9.15 6.95
C THR A 36 9.37 10.45 6.32
N ARG A 37 9.56 11.57 7.03
CA ARG A 37 9.41 12.91 6.45
C ARG A 37 10.69 13.32 5.73
N GLU A 38 10.62 14.33 4.88
CA GLU A 38 11.76 14.82 4.10
C GLU A 38 12.98 15.19 4.95
N ASP A 39 12.74 15.71 6.16
CA ASP A 39 13.80 16.16 7.06
C ASP A 39 14.50 15.02 7.83
N ASN A 40 13.91 13.82 7.90
CA ASN A 40 14.37 12.71 8.75
C ASN A 40 14.59 13.09 10.24
N ILE A 41 13.98 14.18 10.72
CA ILE A 41 14.14 14.65 12.11
C ILE A 41 13.05 14.06 13.02
N LEU A 42 11.89 13.77 12.44
CA LEU A 42 10.71 13.27 13.14
C LEU A 42 10.62 11.74 13.06
N PRO A 43 9.87 11.09 13.98
CA PRO A 43 9.77 9.64 14.02
C PRO A 43 9.31 9.08 12.67
N SER A 44 9.84 7.92 12.31
CA SER A 44 9.46 7.19 11.11
C SER A 44 8.15 6.43 11.36
N LEU A 45 7.30 6.39 10.36
CA LEU A 45 6.12 5.53 10.33
C LEU A 45 6.56 4.13 9.91
N ILE A 46 6.43 3.17 10.82
CA ILE A 46 6.67 1.77 10.52
C ILE A 46 5.35 1.04 10.30
N ILE A 47 5.24 0.38 9.16
CA ILE A 47 4.14 -0.53 8.80
C ILE A 47 4.69 -1.94 8.73
N ASN A 48 4.10 -2.87 9.47
CA ASN A 48 4.51 -4.27 9.47
C ASN A 48 3.34 -5.17 9.09
N PHE A 49 3.57 -6.02 8.10
CA PHE A 49 2.71 -7.14 7.76
C PHE A 49 3.40 -8.43 8.22
N ASP A 50 2.79 -9.17 9.14
CA ASP A 50 3.32 -10.48 9.57
C ASP A 50 3.33 -11.48 8.41
N THR A 51 2.29 -11.41 7.56
CA THR A 51 2.18 -12.17 6.32
C THR A 51 1.63 -11.30 5.19
N ILE A 52 2.08 -11.57 3.97
CA ILE A 52 1.54 -10.96 2.75
C ILE A 52 1.26 -12.04 1.72
N ILE A 53 0.35 -11.75 0.79
CA ILE A 53 0.04 -12.63 -0.34
C ILE A 53 0.93 -12.30 -1.53
N SER A 54 1.04 -11.00 -1.84
CA SER A 54 1.88 -10.50 -2.92
C SER A 54 2.12 -9.01 -2.70
N TYR A 55 3.30 -8.52 -3.07
CA TYR A 55 3.58 -7.09 -3.10
C TYR A 55 4.35 -6.72 -4.36
N ARG A 56 4.29 -5.45 -4.73
CA ARG A 56 5.13 -4.86 -5.76
C ARG A 56 5.59 -3.49 -5.30
N ASN A 57 6.84 -3.15 -5.59
CA ASN A 57 7.35 -1.80 -5.51
C ASN A 57 7.60 -1.29 -6.92
N THR A 58 7.00 -0.16 -7.29
CA THR A 58 7.11 0.43 -8.62
C THR A 58 7.50 1.89 -8.48
N ASP A 59 8.50 2.34 -9.24
CA ASP A 59 8.83 3.76 -9.36
C ASP A 59 7.59 4.56 -9.78
N GLU A 60 7.33 5.68 -9.10
CA GLU A 60 6.19 6.57 -9.30
C GLU A 60 6.07 6.99 -10.78
N SER A 61 7.20 7.24 -11.42
CA SER A 61 7.26 7.70 -12.81
C SER A 61 6.81 6.64 -13.83
N TYR A 62 6.76 5.37 -13.43
CA TYR A 62 6.21 4.30 -14.28
C TYR A 62 4.69 4.12 -14.09
N LEU A 63 4.08 4.85 -13.15
CA LEU A 63 2.66 4.78 -12.83
C LEU A 63 1.91 6.09 -13.14
N LEU A 64 2.48 6.98 -13.96
CA LEU A 64 1.88 8.28 -14.31
C LEU A 64 0.41 8.19 -14.73
N LYS A 65 0.03 7.15 -15.49
CA LYS A 65 -1.38 6.94 -15.86
C LYS A 65 -2.26 6.68 -14.64
N THR A 66 -1.89 5.71 -13.81
CA THR A 66 -2.60 5.35 -12.58
C THR A 66 -2.71 6.53 -11.63
N LEU A 67 -1.64 7.31 -11.49
CA LEU A 67 -1.58 8.46 -10.60
C LEU A 67 -2.36 9.67 -11.13
N ASN A 68 -2.42 9.85 -12.45
CA ASN A 68 -3.24 10.90 -13.08
C ASN A 68 -4.74 10.58 -13.04
N GLU A 69 -5.12 9.31 -13.12
CA GLU A 69 -6.52 8.87 -13.05
C GLU A 69 -7.10 8.89 -11.63
N ARG A 70 -6.26 9.14 -10.63
CA ARG A 70 -6.65 9.30 -9.23
C ARG A 70 -7.38 10.64 -9.03
N GLU A 71 -8.67 10.58 -8.69
CA GLU A 71 -9.47 11.78 -8.39
C GLU A 71 -8.86 12.58 -7.21
N ASN A 72 -8.52 13.83 -7.50
CA ASN A 72 -7.88 14.81 -6.63
C ASN A 72 -6.51 14.37 -6.09
N PHE A 73 -5.48 15.13 -6.47
CA PHE A 73 -4.10 15.16 -5.96
C PHE A 73 -4.01 15.47 -4.45
N SER A 74 -4.84 14.80 -3.65
CA SER A 74 -4.66 14.66 -2.24
C SER A 74 -3.25 14.12 -2.02
N LYS A 75 -2.35 14.97 -1.54
CA LYS A 75 -1.13 14.52 -0.90
C LYS A 75 -1.55 13.69 0.31
N TRP A 76 -1.65 12.38 0.14
CA TRP A 76 -1.98 11.45 1.21
C TRP A 76 -1.27 10.14 0.87
N PRO A 77 -0.54 9.52 1.80
CA PRO A 77 0.34 8.40 1.45
C PRO A 77 -0.29 7.01 1.60
N LEU A 78 -1.43 6.84 2.29
CA LEU A 78 -1.97 5.50 2.62
C LEU A 78 -3.37 5.26 2.05
N PHE A 79 -3.56 4.17 1.31
CA PHE A 79 -4.86 3.80 0.73
C PHE A 79 -5.22 2.34 0.95
N LYS A 80 -6.53 2.09 0.96
CA LYS A 80 -7.11 0.79 0.61
C LYS A 80 -7.79 0.92 -0.74
N ILE A 81 -7.55 -0.02 -1.64
CA ILE A 81 -8.06 0.01 -3.01
C ILE A 81 -9.27 -0.91 -3.14
N LYS A 82 -10.44 -0.37 -3.52
CA LYS A 82 -11.58 -1.17 -3.97
C LYS A 82 -11.56 -1.35 -5.48
N ASN A 83 -12.20 -2.41 -5.96
CA ASN A 83 -12.20 -2.80 -7.39
C ASN A 83 -10.78 -2.99 -7.94
N SER A 84 -9.86 -3.46 -7.11
CA SER A 84 -8.44 -3.53 -7.43
C SER A 84 -8.17 -4.42 -8.63
N GLN A 85 -7.52 -3.86 -9.65
CA GLN A 85 -7.00 -4.59 -10.80
C GLN A 85 -5.87 -5.52 -10.40
N TYR A 86 -5.07 -5.14 -9.40
CA TYR A 86 -4.03 -6.02 -8.86
C TYR A 86 -4.61 -7.28 -8.18
N LEU A 87 -5.70 -7.11 -7.42
CA LEU A 87 -6.42 -8.25 -6.84
C LEU A 87 -7.13 -9.11 -7.91
N VAL A 88 -7.71 -8.48 -8.95
CA VAL A 88 -8.27 -9.20 -10.12
C VAL A 88 -7.19 -10.06 -10.78
N TRP A 89 -6.03 -9.48 -11.06
CA TRP A 89 -4.89 -10.22 -11.60
C TRP A 89 -4.49 -11.41 -10.71
N PHE A 90 -4.41 -11.22 -9.40
CA PHE A 90 -4.08 -12.29 -8.46
C PHE A 90 -5.11 -13.44 -8.50
N HIS A 91 -6.41 -13.11 -8.54
CA HIS A 91 -7.46 -14.12 -8.67
C HIS A 91 -7.37 -14.85 -10.01
N GLU A 92 -7.07 -14.17 -11.11
CA GLU A 92 -6.83 -14.80 -12.41
C GLU A 92 -5.65 -15.77 -12.36
N GLN A 93 -4.53 -15.39 -11.73
CA GLN A 93 -3.36 -16.26 -11.57
C GLN A 93 -3.64 -17.50 -10.70
N THR A 94 -4.64 -17.43 -9.83
CA THR A 94 -5.00 -18.50 -8.89
C THR A 94 -6.28 -19.24 -9.28
N TYR A 95 -6.75 -19.09 -10.52
CA TYR A 95 -7.99 -19.71 -11.01
C TYR A 95 -9.20 -19.44 -10.10
N ASP A 96 -9.28 -18.23 -9.54
CA ASP A 96 -10.33 -17.77 -8.61
C ASP A 96 -10.44 -18.59 -7.29
N ILE A 97 -9.49 -19.48 -6.97
CA ILE A 97 -9.57 -20.37 -5.79
C ILE A 97 -9.67 -19.57 -4.48
N TYR A 98 -9.06 -18.39 -4.44
CA TYR A 98 -9.05 -17.50 -3.27
C TYR A 98 -10.10 -16.37 -3.33
N LYS A 99 -10.93 -16.29 -4.37
CA LYS A 99 -11.85 -15.16 -4.61
C LYS A 99 -12.82 -14.85 -3.47
N ASN A 100 -13.23 -15.88 -2.72
CA ASN A 100 -14.17 -15.79 -1.61
C ASN A 100 -13.55 -16.26 -0.29
N GLN A 101 -12.22 -16.22 -0.17
CA GLN A 101 -11.55 -16.61 1.06
C GLN A 101 -11.96 -15.67 2.22
N LEU A 102 -11.88 -16.20 3.45
CA LEU A 102 -12.06 -15.43 4.67
C LEU A 102 -10.81 -15.62 5.56
N PRO A 103 -10.17 -14.53 6.02
CA PRO A 103 -10.50 -13.11 5.78
C PRO A 103 -10.29 -12.65 4.33
N GLU A 104 -11.01 -11.58 3.94
CA GLU A 104 -10.92 -10.99 2.59
C GLU A 104 -9.51 -10.45 2.32
N ILE A 105 -9.04 -10.61 1.08
CA ILE A 105 -7.80 -10.00 0.62
C ILE A 105 -8.01 -8.51 0.38
N ILE A 106 -7.24 -7.69 1.08
CA ILE A 106 -7.25 -6.24 0.96
C ILE A 106 -6.03 -5.81 0.17
N HIS A 107 -6.25 -4.92 -0.80
CA HIS A 107 -5.18 -4.21 -1.48
C HIS A 107 -4.87 -2.90 -0.74
N TYR A 108 -3.68 -2.83 -0.15
CA TYR A 108 -3.09 -1.64 0.43
C TYR A 108 -2.15 -0.98 -0.57
N ALA A 109 -2.21 0.33 -0.71
CA ALA A 109 -1.26 1.10 -1.51
C ALA A 109 -0.60 2.19 -0.64
N PHE A 110 0.73 2.22 -0.67
CA PHE A 110 1.57 3.21 0.00
C PHE A 110 2.26 4.06 -1.05
N ILE A 111 1.95 5.36 -1.06
CA ILE A 111 2.40 6.30 -2.07
C ILE A 111 3.43 7.23 -1.47
N THR A 112 4.61 7.22 -2.05
CA THR A 112 5.71 8.14 -1.75
C THR A 112 6.06 8.93 -3.02
N PRO A 113 6.88 9.98 -2.92
CA PRO A 113 7.33 10.72 -4.10
C PRO A 113 8.12 9.91 -5.13
N ASN A 114 8.76 8.80 -4.72
CA ASN A 114 9.62 8.00 -5.60
C ASN A 114 9.02 6.62 -5.92
N ASP A 115 8.21 6.09 -5.02
CA ASP A 115 7.76 4.70 -5.04
C ASP A 115 6.26 4.58 -4.73
N VAL A 116 5.60 3.66 -5.43
CA VAL A 116 4.28 3.13 -5.10
C VAL A 116 4.43 1.68 -4.70
N ILE A 117 4.09 1.39 -3.45
CA ILE A 117 4.14 0.05 -2.88
C ILE A 117 2.72 -0.47 -2.74
N ASP A 118 2.39 -1.46 -3.55
CA ASP A 118 1.10 -2.15 -3.51
C ASP A 118 1.27 -3.49 -2.78
N VAL A 119 0.43 -3.76 -1.79
CA VAL A 119 0.46 -4.97 -0.96
C VAL A 119 -0.93 -5.61 -0.93
N LEU A 120 -1.01 -6.89 -1.32
CA LEU A 120 -2.17 -7.74 -1.06
C LEU A 120 -1.93 -8.47 0.26
N GLY A 121 -2.83 -8.26 1.21
CA GLY A 121 -2.79 -8.92 2.52
C GLY A 121 -4.18 -9.32 2.98
N ASP A 122 -4.27 -10.44 3.67
CA ASP A 122 -5.47 -10.95 4.33
C ASP A 122 -5.53 -10.58 5.83
N GLN A 123 -4.49 -9.89 6.31
CA GLN A 123 -4.39 -9.32 7.65
C GLN A 123 -4.18 -7.81 7.58
N THR A 124 -4.67 -7.10 8.60
CA THR A 124 -4.39 -5.66 8.73
C THR A 124 -3.00 -5.47 9.32
N PRO A 125 -2.12 -4.68 8.69
CA PRO A 125 -0.77 -4.48 9.22
C PRO A 125 -0.79 -3.60 10.47
N ILE A 126 0.27 -3.71 11.27
CA ILE A 126 0.48 -2.89 12.45
C ILE A 126 1.22 -1.61 12.05
N LEU A 127 0.71 -0.45 12.47
CA LEU A 127 1.32 0.85 12.24
C LEU A 127 1.68 1.54 13.54
N ARG A 128 2.88 2.11 13.60
CA ARG A 128 3.37 2.90 14.73
C ARG A 128 4.41 3.93 14.30
N TRP A 129 4.53 4.99 15.10
CA TRP A 129 5.61 5.95 15.02
C TRP A 129 6.76 5.48 15.90
N GLU A 130 8.00 5.45 15.38
CA GLU A 130 9.22 5.15 16.13
C GLU A 130 10.31 6.20 15.89
#